data_AF-A0AAW9ADC8-F1
#
_entry.id   AF-A0AAW9ADC8-F1
#
_cell.length_a   1.000
_cell.length_b   1.000
_cell.length_c   1.000
_cell.angle_alpha   90.00
_cell.angle_beta   90.00
_cell.angle_gamma   90.00
#
_symmetry.space_group_name_H-M   'P 1'
#
loop_
_entity.id
_entity.type
_entity.pdbx_description
1 polymer ?
#
loop_
_entity_poly.entity_id
_entity_poly.type
_entity_poly.pdbx_seq_one_letter_code
_entity_poly.pdbx_strand_id
1 'polypeptide(L)'
;MQKRLENGLIFIFTTSLIATLGSLYYSEVRGFEPCTFCWYQRILMYPIVLISGIALYQKNAKIALTTAIFSIVGGSISIYHYGLQKLTFLHDSAPACGNVPCTGQYVNYLGFITIPFMALTAFVLILITSLFLIKWQKESN
;
A
#
# COMPACT_ATOMS: atom_id res chain seq x y z
N MET A 1 -0.68 26.14 -5.55
CA MET A 1 -1.18 25.09 -4.64
C MET A 1 -1.07 25.59 -3.21
N GLN A 2 -2.07 25.35 -2.36
CA GLN A 2 -2.01 25.71 -0.95
C GLN A 2 -1.05 24.78 -0.20
N LYS A 3 -0.26 25.30 0.75
CA LYS A 3 0.76 24.52 1.50
C LYS A 3 0.24 23.20 2.08
N ARG A 4 -1.02 23.16 2.52
CA ARG A 4 -1.64 21.95 3.07
C ARG A 4 -1.81 20.83 2.04
N LEU A 5 -2.18 21.17 0.81
CA LEU A 5 -2.32 20.22 -0.30
C LEU A 5 -0.94 19.67 -0.72
N GLU A 6 0.06 20.54 -0.79
CA GLU A 6 1.43 20.15 -1.13
C GLU A 6 2.01 19.18 -0.11
N ASN A 7 1.88 19.49 1.19
CA ASN A 7 2.31 18.60 2.26
C ASN A 7 1.59 17.24 2.23
N GLY A 8 0.28 17.23 1.90
CA GLY A 8 -0.48 15.98 1.76
C GLY A 8 0.04 15.12 0.61
N LEU A 9 0.34 15.71 -0.55
CA LEU A 9 0.94 15.00 -1.68
C LEU A 9 2.34 14.48 -1.36
N ILE A 10 3.17 15.27 -0.68
CA ILE A 10 4.52 14.85 -0.23
C ILE A 10 4.42 13.65 0.72
N PHE A 11 3.43 13.65 1.61
CA PHE A 11 3.22 12.55 2.54
C PHE A 11 2.82 11.26 1.82
N ILE A 12 1.90 11.32 0.85
CA ILE A 12 1.51 10.16 0.02
C ILE A 12 2.71 9.64 -0.76
N PHE A 13 3.47 10.54 -1.40
CA PHE A 13 4.65 10.17 -2.17
C PHE A 13 5.70 9.48 -1.30
N THR A 14 6.07 10.09 -0.18
CA THR A 14 7.08 9.52 0.73
C THR A 14 6.63 8.17 1.30
N THR A 15 5.36 8.04 1.71
CA THR A 15 4.82 6.78 2.25
C THR A 15 4.84 5.66 1.22
N SER A 16 4.34 5.93 0.00
CA SER A 16 4.33 4.94 -1.08
C SER A 16 5.74 4.57 -1.55
N LEU A 17 6.67 5.54 -1.55
CA LEU A 17 8.07 5.30 -1.88
C LEU A 17 8.74 4.38 -0.84
N ILE A 18 8.58 4.66 0.45
CA ILE A 18 9.12 3.81 1.54
C ILE A 18 8.53 2.40 1.45
N ALA A 19 7.22 2.27 1.23
CA ALA A 19 6.57 0.97 1.08
C ALA A 19 7.11 0.18 -0.13
N THR A 20 7.34 0.87 -1.25
CA THR A 20 7.89 0.27 -2.48
C THR A 20 9.34 -0.17 -2.30
N LEU A 21 10.18 0.69 -1.71
CA LEU A 21 11.57 0.35 -1.39
C LEU A 21 11.67 -0.80 -0.39
N GLY A 22 10.81 -0.82 0.64
CA GLY A 22 10.72 -1.94 1.57
C GLY A 22 10.34 -3.24 0.88
N SER A 23 9.33 -3.20 0.00
CA SER A 23 8.91 -4.35 -0.82
C SER A 23 10.05 -4.89 -1.71
N LEU A 24 10.82 -3.99 -2.34
CA LEU A 24 11.98 -4.36 -3.18
C LEU A 24 13.14 -4.91 -2.34
N TYR A 25 13.42 -4.30 -1.18
CA TYR A 25 14.46 -4.76 -0.28
C TYR A 25 14.22 -6.21 0.18
N TYR A 26 12.98 -6.54 0.56
CA TYR A 26 12.63 -7.92 0.92
C TYR A 26 12.80 -8.89 -0.25
N SER A 27 12.48 -8.47 -1.48
CA SER A 27 12.61 -9.31 -2.69
C SER A 27 14.07 -9.54 -3.08
N GLU A 28 14.81 -8.46 -3.30
CA GLU A 28 16.11 -8.50 -3.99
C GLU A 28 17.27 -8.71 -3.02
N VAL A 29 17.17 -8.17 -1.80
CA VAL A 29 18.28 -8.22 -0.84
C VAL A 29 18.11 -9.37 0.14
N ARG A 30 16.88 -9.59 0.65
CA ARG A 30 16.59 -10.69 1.58
C ARG A 30 16.20 -12.00 0.88
N GLY A 31 15.94 -11.96 -0.43
CA GLY A 31 15.57 -13.15 -1.20
C GLY A 31 14.18 -13.70 -0.87
N PHE A 32 13.28 -12.89 -0.32
CA PHE A 32 11.92 -13.33 -0.04
C PHE A 32 11.09 -13.31 -1.32
N GLU A 33 10.77 -14.49 -1.83
CA GLU A 33 9.90 -14.63 -2.99
C GLU A 33 8.50 -14.07 -2.67
N PRO A 34 7.96 -13.17 -3.50
CA PRO A 34 6.63 -12.63 -3.31
C PRO A 34 5.56 -13.67 -3.69
N CYS A 35 4.60 -13.90 -2.80
CA CYS A 35 3.41 -14.68 -3.13
C CYS A 35 2.47 -13.91 -4.08
N THR A 36 1.43 -14.58 -4.58
CA THR A 36 0.45 -14.00 -5.51
C THR A 36 -0.28 -12.78 -4.92
N PHE A 37 -0.66 -12.81 -3.64
CA PHE A 37 -1.27 -11.65 -2.97
C PHE A 37 -0.30 -10.48 -2.75
N CYS A 38 0.97 -10.75 -2.44
CA CYS A 38 2.01 -9.71 -2.38
C CYS A 38 2.17 -9.02 -3.75
N TRP A 39 2.10 -9.79 -4.84
CA TRP A 39 2.13 -9.24 -6.20
C TRP A 39 0.95 -8.30 -6.48
N TYR A 40 -0.27 -8.68 -6.09
CA TYR A 40 -1.43 -7.78 -6.22
C TYR A 40 -1.26 -6.49 -5.41
N GLN A 41 -0.70 -6.57 -4.20
CA GLN A 41 -0.38 -5.37 -3.41
C GLN A 41 0.67 -4.49 -4.11
N ARG A 42 1.70 -5.08 -4.74
CA ARG A 42 2.72 -4.33 -5.51
C ARG A 42 2.10 -3.59 -6.71
N ILE A 43 1.23 -4.25 -7.46
CA ILE A 43 0.54 -3.66 -8.63
C ILE A 43 -0.28 -2.43 -8.20
N LEU A 44 -0.80 -2.40 -6.98
CA LEU A 44 -1.56 -1.26 -6.47
C LEU A 44 -0.68 -0.20 -5.80
N MET A 45 0.43 -0.57 -5.16
CA MET A 45 1.30 0.37 -4.47
C MET A 45 2.24 1.12 -5.42
N TYR A 46 2.87 0.44 -6.38
CA TYR A 46 3.93 1.04 -7.20
C TYR A 46 3.42 2.19 -8.10
N PRO A 47 2.22 2.10 -8.71
CA PRO A 47 1.68 3.22 -9.47
C PRO A 47 1.40 4.46 -8.61
N ILE A 48 1.08 4.31 -7.33
CA ILE A 48 0.85 5.45 -6.43
C ILE A 48 2.10 6.32 -6.32
N VAL A 49 3.30 5.73 -6.30
CA VAL A 49 4.57 6.46 -6.28
C VAL A 49 4.70 7.36 -7.51
N LEU A 50 4.44 6.80 -8.69
CA LEU A 50 4.54 7.53 -9.96
C LEU A 50 3.48 8.63 -10.05
N ILE A 51 2.22 8.29 -9.75
CA ILE A 51 1.09 9.22 -9.83
C ILE A 51 1.28 10.40 -8.86
N SER A 52 1.68 10.11 -7.61
CA SER A 52 1.93 11.16 -6.61
C SER A 52 3.17 12.00 -6.93
N GLY A 53 4.24 11.40 -7.47
CA GLY A 53 5.41 12.13 -7.95
C GLY A 53 5.08 13.09 -9.10
N ILE A 54 4.30 12.63 -10.09
CA ILE A 54 3.85 13.47 -11.21
C ILE A 54 2.94 14.60 -10.70
N ALA A 55 2.04 14.31 -9.75
CA ALA A 55 1.15 15.31 -9.18
C ALA A 55 1.89 16.40 -8.40
N LEU A 56 2.97 16.05 -7.70
CA LEU A 56 3.86 17.01 -7.05
C LEU A 56 4.52 17.93 -8.08
N TYR A 57 5.05 17.37 -9.16
CA TYR A 57 5.68 18.15 -10.23
C TYR A 57 4.68 19.08 -10.93
N GLN A 58 3.50 18.58 -11.29
CA GLN A 58 2.44 19.35 -11.96
C GLN A 58 1.69 20.29 -11.02
N LYS A 59 1.95 20.20 -9.70
CA LYS A 59 1.20 20.90 -8.65
C LYS A 59 -0.32 20.71 -8.80
N ASN A 60 -0.76 19.46 -9.03
CA ASN A 60 -2.15 19.12 -9.27
C ASN A 60 -2.69 18.09 -8.26
N ALA A 61 -3.54 18.54 -7.33
CA ALA A 61 -4.13 17.69 -6.29
C ALA A 61 -5.29 16.79 -6.77
N LYS A 62 -5.73 16.91 -8.04
CA LYS A 62 -6.85 16.11 -8.59
C LYS A 62 -6.61 14.59 -8.57
N ILE A 63 -5.36 14.16 -8.37
CA ILE A 63 -5.01 12.73 -8.26
C ILE A 63 -5.49 12.07 -6.96
N ALA A 64 -5.95 12.85 -5.97
CA ALA A 64 -6.30 12.33 -4.65
C ALA A 64 -7.41 11.25 -4.71
N LEU A 65 -8.33 11.34 -5.68
CA LEU A 65 -9.34 10.31 -5.90
C LEU A 65 -8.71 9.01 -6.40
N THR A 66 -7.77 9.10 -7.33
CA THR A 66 -7.07 7.93 -7.90
C THR A 66 -6.28 7.20 -6.81
N THR A 67 -5.50 7.93 -6.00
CA THR A 67 -4.73 7.34 -4.91
C THR A 67 -5.63 6.74 -3.82
N ALA A 68 -6.78 7.34 -3.54
CA ALA A 68 -7.77 6.79 -2.63
C ALA A 68 -8.32 5.43 -3.13
N ILE A 69 -8.73 5.35 -4.40
CA ILE A 69 -9.28 4.11 -4.98
C ILE A 69 -8.25 2.99 -4.93
N PHE A 70 -7.01 3.25 -5.37
CA PHE A 70 -5.93 2.27 -5.33
C PHE A 70 -5.67 1.79 -3.89
N SER A 71 -5.72 2.71 -2.92
CA SER A 71 -5.49 2.39 -1.51
C SER A 71 -6.63 1.58 -0.89
N ILE A 72 -7.88 1.81 -1.28
CA ILE A 72 -9.03 1.02 -0.83
C ILE A 72 -8.88 -0.43 -1.33
N VAL A 73 -8.60 -0.61 -2.62
CA VAL A 73 -8.45 -1.95 -3.20
C VAL A 73 -7.23 -2.66 -2.60
N GLY A 74 -6.09 -1.96 -2.49
CA GLY A 74 -4.86 -2.53 -1.93
C GLY A 74 -4.99 -2.85 -0.45
N GLY A 75 -5.67 -1.99 0.31
CA GLY A 75 -5.99 -2.20 1.72
C GLY A 75 -6.86 -3.42 1.93
N SER A 76 -7.95 -3.59 1.16
CA SER A 76 -8.83 -4.76 1.23
C SER A 76 -8.08 -6.06 0.96
N ILE A 77 -7.22 -6.08 -0.05
CA ILE A 77 -6.37 -7.24 -0.35
C ILE A 77 -5.39 -7.52 0.80
N SER A 78 -4.82 -6.48 1.40
CA SER A 78 -3.88 -6.61 2.53
C SER A 78 -4.55 -7.12 3.78
N ILE A 79 -5.79 -6.71 4.07
CA ILE A 79 -6.61 -7.23 5.17
C ILE A 79 -6.85 -8.73 4.97
N TYR A 80 -7.30 -9.12 3.77
CA TYR A 80 -7.55 -10.53 3.46
C TYR A 80 -6.27 -11.36 3.59
N HIS A 81 -5.15 -10.88 3.04
CA HIS A 81 -3.87 -11.58 3.10
C HIS A 81 -3.32 -11.69 4.53
N TYR A 82 -3.46 -10.65 5.35
CA TYR A 82 -3.14 -10.73 6.78
C TYR A 82 -4.03 -11.75 7.50
N GLY A 83 -5.31 -11.81 7.14
CA GLY A 83 -6.26 -12.83 7.61
C GLY A 83 -5.79 -14.25 7.29
N LEU A 84 -5.37 -14.53 6.05
CA LEU A 84 -4.82 -15.83 5.64
C LEU A 84 -3.63 -16.27 6.53
N GLN A 85 -2.82 -15.31 6.99
CA GLN A 85 -1.65 -15.61 7.80
C GLN A 85 -1.96 -15.85 9.29
N LYS A 86 -3.00 -15.22 9.85
CA LYS A 86 -3.28 -15.23 11.29
C LYS A 86 -4.52 -16.05 11.67
N LEU A 87 -5.47 -16.21 10.77
CA LEU A 87 -6.73 -16.91 11.01
C LEU A 87 -6.64 -18.32 10.43
N THR A 88 -6.64 -19.32 11.31
CA THR A 88 -6.51 -20.74 10.93
C THR A 88 -7.62 -21.20 10.00
N PHE A 89 -8.84 -20.70 10.17
CA PHE A 89 -9.99 -21.05 9.31
C PHE A 89 -9.90 -20.48 7.88
N LEU A 90 -9.07 -19.46 7.64
CA LEU A 90 -8.80 -18.93 6.30
C LEU A 90 -7.58 -19.59 5.65
N HIS A 91 -6.76 -20.31 6.43
CA HIS A 91 -5.52 -20.90 5.94
C HIS A 91 -5.76 -21.89 4.79
N ASP A 92 -6.82 -22.68 4.87
CA ASP A 92 -7.21 -23.66 3.84
C ASP A 92 -7.79 -23.02 2.57
N SER A 93 -8.19 -21.75 2.66
CA SER A 93 -8.66 -20.97 1.50
C SER A 93 -7.52 -20.27 0.76
N ALA A 94 -6.27 -20.43 1.21
CA ALA A 94 -5.13 -19.82 0.56
C ALA A 94 -4.95 -20.39 -0.85
N PRO A 95 -4.73 -19.54 -1.87
CA PRO A 95 -4.51 -20.01 -3.23
C PRO A 95 -3.27 -20.91 -3.26
N ALA A 96 -3.46 -22.13 -3.76
CA ALA A 96 -2.39 -23.11 -3.97
C ALA A 96 -1.51 -22.77 -5.19
N CYS A 97 -1.90 -21.77 -5.99
CA CYS A 97 -1.16 -21.33 -7.16
C CYS A 97 -0.11 -20.27 -6.82
N GLY A 98 1.14 -20.54 -7.19
CA GLY A 98 2.31 -19.70 -6.95
C GLY A 98 3.51 -20.53 -6.48
N ASN A 99 4.73 -19.99 -6.60
CA ASN A 99 5.95 -20.68 -6.15
C ASN A 99 6.01 -20.80 -4.62
N VAL A 100 5.41 -19.85 -3.90
CA VAL A 100 5.42 -19.77 -2.44
C VAL A 100 4.02 -19.55 -1.87
N PRO A 101 3.67 -20.19 -0.75
CA PRO A 101 2.34 -20.10 -0.16
C PRO A 101 2.10 -18.71 0.44
N CYS A 102 0.89 -18.16 0.23
CA CYS A 102 0.50 -16.85 0.78
C CYS A 102 0.39 -16.83 2.31
N THR A 103 0.30 -18.01 2.94
CA THR A 103 0.24 -18.18 4.39
C THR A 103 1.62 -18.13 5.06
N GLY A 104 2.70 -18.22 4.28
CA GLY A 104 4.06 -18.11 4.77
C GLY A 104 4.34 -16.75 5.43
N GLN A 105 5.02 -16.77 6.57
CA GLN A 105 5.42 -15.58 7.33
C GLN A 105 6.94 -15.46 7.34
N TYR A 106 7.52 -14.84 6.30
CA TYR A 106 8.97 -14.55 6.26
C TYR A 106 9.41 -13.56 7.34
N VAL A 107 8.51 -12.66 7.70
CA VAL A 107 8.72 -11.62 8.71
C VAL A 107 7.53 -11.64 9.64
N ASN A 108 7.80 -11.74 10.93
CA ASN A 108 6.79 -11.65 11.97
C ASN A 108 7.41 -11.00 13.22
N TYR A 109 7.54 -9.68 13.20
CA TYR A 109 8.03 -8.95 14.38
C TYR A 109 6.92 -8.87 15.43
N LEU A 110 7.28 -9.02 16.71
CA LEU A 110 6.36 -8.93 17.86
C LEU A 110 5.15 -9.89 17.80
N GLY A 111 5.18 -10.91 16.92
CA GLY A 111 4.09 -11.88 16.76
C GLY A 111 2.90 -11.41 15.92
N PHE A 112 2.87 -10.15 15.46
CA PHE A 112 1.78 -9.60 14.63
C PHE A 112 2.24 -8.78 13.41
N ILE A 113 3.45 -8.22 13.40
CA ILE A 113 3.93 -7.36 12.30
C ILE A 113 4.46 -8.24 11.17
N THR A 114 3.60 -8.54 10.21
CA THR A 114 3.95 -9.25 8.98
C THR A 114 4.01 -8.31 7.78
N ILE A 115 4.53 -8.81 6.64
CA ILE A 115 4.61 -8.03 5.39
C ILE A 115 3.24 -7.48 4.96
N PRO A 116 2.15 -8.29 4.95
CA PRO A 116 0.81 -7.78 4.62
C PRO A 116 0.31 -6.71 5.59
N PHE A 117 0.67 -6.80 6.87
CA PHE A 117 0.31 -5.78 7.86
C PHE A 117 1.04 -4.45 7.56
N MET A 118 2.33 -4.49 7.25
CA MET A 118 3.07 -3.30 6.85
C MET A 118 2.47 -2.65 5.59
N ALA A 119 2.11 -3.45 4.58
CA ALA A 119 1.42 -2.96 3.39
C ALA A 119 0.06 -2.32 3.74
N LEU A 120 -0.72 -2.96 4.60
CA LEU A 120 -2.00 -2.42 5.09
C LEU A 120 -1.81 -1.04 5.75
N THR A 121 -0.83 -0.89 6.63
CA THR A 121 -0.57 0.41 7.28
C THR A 121 -0.27 1.51 6.26
N ALA A 122 0.54 1.21 5.23
CA ALA A 122 0.85 2.17 4.17
C ALA A 122 -0.42 2.55 3.37
N PHE A 123 -1.25 1.57 2.97
CA PHE A 123 -2.50 1.86 2.27
C PHE A 123 -3.49 2.67 3.10
N VAL A 124 -3.61 2.38 4.40
CA VAL A 124 -4.47 3.16 5.31
C VAL A 124 -3.99 4.60 5.44
N LEU A 125 -2.69 4.81 5.61
CA LEU A 125 -2.10 6.16 5.67
C LEU A 125 -2.38 6.94 4.37
N ILE A 126 -2.13 6.33 3.21
CA ILE A 126 -2.37 6.96 1.91
C ILE A 126 -3.86 7.26 1.72
N LEU A 127 -4.75 6.34 2.11
CA LEU A 127 -6.19 6.53 2.01
C LEU A 127 -6.66 7.73 2.85
N ILE A 128 -6.26 7.79 4.12
CA ILE A 128 -6.63 8.87 5.03
C ILE A 128 -6.15 10.21 4.46
N THR A 129 -4.89 10.30 4.04
CA THR A 129 -4.35 11.54 3.45
C THR A 129 -5.06 11.92 2.15
N SER A 130 -5.42 10.93 1.31
CA SER A 130 -6.15 11.16 0.07
C SER A 130 -7.56 11.72 0.34
N LEU A 131 -8.25 11.23 1.36
CA LEU A 131 -9.57 11.76 1.77
C LEU A 131 -9.46 13.20 2.29
N PHE A 132 -8.43 13.51 3.07
CA PHE A 132 -8.18 14.89 3.51
C PHE A 132 -7.88 15.83 2.34
N LEU A 133 -7.07 15.38 1.37
CA LEU A 133 -6.79 16.14 0.15
C LEU A 133 -8.06 16.45 -0.64
N ILE A 134 -8.95 15.46 -0.84
CA ILE A 134 -10.23 15.66 -1.53
C ILE A 134 -11.09 16.70 -0.80
N LYS A 135 -11.15 16.63 0.54
CA LYS A 135 -11.90 17.60 1.34
C LYS A 135 -11.35 19.02 1.20
N TRP A 136 -10.04 19.20 1.39
CA TRP A 136 -9.40 20.51 1.28
C TRP A 136 -9.45 21.10 -0.12
N GLN A 137 -9.40 20.25 -1.15
CA GLN A 137 -9.53 20.71 -2.53
C GLN A 137 -10.93 21.28 -2.81
N LYS A 138 -11.98 20.68 -2.23
CA LYS A 138 -13.36 21.21 -2.32
C LYS A 138 -13.54 22.53 -1.59
N GLU A 139 -12.84 22.74 -0.48
CA GLU A 139 -12.87 24.01 0.28
C GLU A 139 -12.13 25.15 -0.44
N SER A 140 -11.19 24.82 -1.32
CA SER A 140 -10.37 25.81 -2.06
C SER A 140 -10.92 26.22 -3.44
N ASN A 141 -11.97 25.56 -3.91
CA ASN A 141 -12.66 25.84 -5.17
C ASN A 141 -13.98 26.57 -4.90
#